data_AF-A0A7M2WT85-F1
#
_entry.id   AF-A0A7M2WT85-F1
#
_cell.length_a   1.000
_cell.length_b   1.000
_cell.length_c   1.000
_cell.angle_alpha   90.00
_cell.angle_beta   90.00
_cell.angle_gamma   90.00
#
_symmetry.space_group_name_H-M   'P 1'
#
loop_
_entity.id
_entity.type
_entity.pdbx_description
1 polymer ?
#
loop_
_entity_poly.entity_id
_entity_poly.type
_entity_poly.pdbx_seq_one_letter_code
_entity_poly.pdbx_strand_id
1 'polypeptide(L)'
;MPDNARILYCHCAYAKVVPDEVKNDVLRRLAESGVAFDAVADLCELSAKRDPALNQLVEGVGPGNELRIAACYPRAVKWLFNAAKVPWPEGLEVVNMRVEQAEPIVQILLNGRPTDQPAPPEEEPAAV
;
A
#
# COMPACT_ATOMS: atom_id res chain seq x y z
N MET A 1 4.43 12.46 -19.32
CA MET A 1 4.53 11.01 -19.64
C MET A 1 3.91 10.32 -18.44
N PRO A 2 2.93 9.40 -18.58
CA PRO A 2 2.25 8.89 -17.40
C PRO A 2 3.31 8.22 -16.53
N ASP A 3 3.53 8.79 -15.35
CA ASP A 3 4.28 8.23 -14.26
C ASP A 3 3.71 6.83 -14.02
N ASN A 4 4.43 5.80 -14.48
CA ASN A 4 3.91 4.45 -14.66
C ASN A 4 3.90 3.75 -13.30
N ALA A 5 3.08 4.27 -12.39
CA ALA A 5 2.94 3.82 -11.03
C ALA A 5 2.02 2.60 -10.98
N ARG A 6 2.55 1.46 -10.53
CA ARG A 6 1.73 0.28 -10.21
C ARG A 6 1.08 0.50 -8.86
N ILE A 7 -0.19 0.11 -8.75
CA ILE A 7 -0.96 0.22 -7.51
C ILE A 7 -1.23 -1.18 -6.98
N LEU A 8 -0.95 -1.41 -5.70
CA LEU A 8 -1.27 -2.65 -5.00
C LEU A 8 -2.17 -2.36 -3.81
N TYR A 9 -3.31 -3.03 -3.74
CA TYR A 9 -4.26 -2.93 -2.64
C TYR A 9 -4.26 -4.20 -1.80
N CYS A 10 -4.10 -4.07 -0.49
CA CYS A 10 -4.19 -5.17 0.47
C CYS A 10 -5.50 -5.07 1.27
N HIS A 11 -6.37 -6.07 1.13
CA HIS A 11 -7.66 -6.08 1.82
C HIS A 11 -7.57 -6.32 3.34
N CYS A 12 -6.42 -6.81 3.83
CA CYS A 12 -6.19 -7.12 5.25
C CYS A 12 -7.28 -8.03 5.84
N ALA A 13 -7.64 -9.10 5.12
CA ALA A 13 -8.73 -9.99 5.50
C ALA A 13 -8.42 -10.80 6.78
N TYR A 14 -7.15 -11.10 7.04
CA TYR A 14 -6.68 -11.87 8.18
C TYR A 14 -6.51 -11.01 9.44
N ALA A 15 -5.64 -9.99 9.39
CA ALA A 15 -5.29 -9.22 10.58
C ALA A 15 -6.40 -8.23 11.00
N LYS A 16 -7.27 -7.82 10.07
CA LYS A 16 -8.43 -6.94 10.32
C LYS A 16 -8.09 -5.66 11.09
N VAL A 17 -6.88 -5.14 10.87
CA VAL A 17 -6.38 -3.92 11.53
C VAL A 17 -6.76 -2.64 10.77
N VAL A 18 -7.24 -2.77 9.54
CA VAL A 18 -7.72 -1.67 8.71
C VAL A 18 -9.25 -1.58 8.89
N PRO A 19 -9.81 -0.39 9.19
CA PRO A 19 -11.25 -0.21 9.31
C PRO A 19 -11.99 -0.66 8.03
N ASP A 20 -13.10 -1.40 8.19
CA ASP A 20 -13.88 -1.91 7.06
C ASP A 20 -14.40 -0.80 6.14
N GLU A 21 -14.83 0.33 6.71
CA GLU A 21 -15.27 1.50 5.95
C GLU A 21 -14.16 2.01 5.01
N VAL A 22 -12.96 2.24 5.55
CA VAL A 22 -11.83 2.78 4.80
C VAL A 22 -11.41 1.83 3.68
N LYS A 23 -11.18 0.55 3.97
CA LYS A 23 -10.70 -0.39 2.94
C LYS A 23 -11.74 -0.62 1.84
N ASN A 24 -13.03 -0.63 2.16
CA ASN A 24 -14.10 -0.82 1.17
C ASN A 24 -14.27 0.44 0.31
N ASP A 25 -14.18 1.62 0.90
CA ASP A 25 -14.24 2.89 0.17
C ASP A 25 -13.03 3.06 -0.77
N VAL A 26 -11.81 2.78 -0.29
CA VAL A 26 -10.61 2.81 -1.13
C VAL A 26 -10.76 1.87 -2.33
N LEU A 27 -11.18 0.62 -2.09
CA LEU A 27 -11.37 -0.36 -3.16
C LEU A 27 -12.43 0.09 -4.18
N ARG A 28 -13.56 0.62 -3.69
CA ARG A 28 -14.65 1.12 -4.56
C ARG A 28 -14.14 2.24 -5.46
N ARG A 29 -13.44 3.22 -4.88
CA ARG A 29 -12.92 4.39 -5.63
C ARG A 29 -11.81 4.01 -6.60
N LEU A 30 -10.94 3.05 -6.25
CA LEU A 30 -9.97 2.49 -7.18
C LEU A 30 -10.66 1.81 -8.37
N ALA A 31 -11.70 1.00 -8.11
CA ALA A 31 -12.49 0.36 -9.17
C ALA A 31 -13.21 1.39 -10.06
N GLU A 32 -13.76 2.45 -9.48
CA GLU A 32 -14.43 3.55 -10.20
C GLU A 32 -13.46 4.41 -11.00
N SER A 33 -12.19 4.50 -10.58
CA SER A 33 -11.17 5.30 -11.28
C SER A 33 -10.77 4.73 -12.65
N GLY A 34 -11.01 3.44 -12.90
CA GLY A 34 -10.61 2.75 -14.12
C GLY A 34 -9.09 2.56 -14.28
N VAL A 35 -8.29 2.89 -13.26
CA VAL A 35 -6.84 2.66 -13.26
C VAL A 35 -6.55 1.18 -12.99
N ALA A 36 -5.50 0.65 -13.64
CA ALA A 36 -5.06 -0.71 -13.37
C ALA A 36 -4.43 -0.80 -11.96
N PHE A 37 -4.92 -1.73 -11.15
CA PHE A 37 -4.36 -2.04 -9.83
C PHE A 37 -4.43 -3.54 -9.56
N ASP A 38 -3.49 -4.03 -8.76
CA ASP A 38 -3.49 -5.39 -8.23
C ASP A 38 -4.14 -5.39 -6.85
N ALA A 39 -4.96 -6.40 -6.57
CA ALA A 39 -5.59 -6.58 -5.26
C ALA A 39 -5.22 -7.94 -4.66
N VAL A 40 -4.81 -7.93 -3.40
CA VAL A 40 -4.48 -9.14 -2.63
C VAL A 40 -5.30 -9.19 -1.34
N ALA A 41 -5.67 -10.40 -0.92
CA ALA A 41 -6.39 -10.59 0.34
C ALA A 41 -5.52 -10.17 1.54
N ASP A 42 -4.28 -10.69 1.60
CA ASP A 42 -3.39 -10.51 2.73
C ASP A 42 -1.92 -10.49 2.31
N LEU A 43 -1.27 -9.32 2.39
CA LEU A 43 0.18 -9.20 2.23
C LEU A 43 0.97 -10.00 3.27
N CYS A 44 0.42 -10.15 4.49
CA CYS A 44 1.06 -10.93 5.54
C CYS A 44 1.11 -12.43 5.22
N GLU A 45 0.09 -12.96 4.53
CA GLU A 45 0.08 -14.36 4.10
C GLU A 45 1.09 -14.61 2.98
N LEU A 46 1.13 -13.71 1.98
CA LEU A 46 2.13 -13.80 0.89
C LEU A 46 3.56 -13.74 1.45
N SER A 47 3.80 -12.89 2.43
CA SER A 47 5.11 -12.81 3.10
C SER A 47 5.44 -14.08 3.87
N ALA A 48 4.48 -14.64 4.63
CA ALA A 48 4.67 -15.88 5.38
C ALA A 48 5.05 -17.07 4.48
N LYS A 49 4.46 -17.13 3.28
CA LYS A 49 4.74 -18.15 2.26
C LYS A 49 5.98 -17.85 1.41
N ARG A 50 6.57 -16.65 1.54
CA ARG A 50 7.60 -16.12 0.64
C ARG A 50 7.17 -16.22 -0.83
N ASP A 51 5.94 -15.78 -1.08
CA ASP A 51 5.31 -15.93 -2.38
C ASP A 51 6.11 -15.20 -3.48
N PRO A 52 6.40 -15.85 -4.62
CA PRO A 52 7.14 -15.23 -5.72
C PRO A 52 6.42 -14.00 -6.32
N ALA A 53 5.10 -13.85 -6.11
CA ALA A 53 4.36 -12.65 -6.49
C ALA A 53 4.94 -11.38 -5.87
N LEU A 54 5.49 -11.44 -4.63
CA LEU A 54 6.11 -10.28 -4.00
C LEU A 54 7.36 -9.79 -4.74
N ASN A 55 8.15 -10.70 -5.32
CA ASN A 55 9.29 -10.32 -6.17
C ASN A 55 8.82 -9.70 -7.49
N GLN A 56 7.78 -10.28 -8.11
CA GLN A 56 7.21 -9.75 -9.36
C GLN A 56 6.64 -8.35 -9.19
N LEU A 57 6.05 -8.05 -8.02
CA LEU A 57 5.53 -6.72 -7.71
C LEU A 57 6.62 -5.64 -7.71
N VAL A 58 7.78 -5.94 -7.12
CA VAL A 58 8.92 -5.00 -7.06
C VAL A 58 9.79 -5.03 -8.32
N GLU A 59 9.59 -6.01 -9.20
CA GLU A 59 10.32 -6.12 -10.46
C GLU A 59 9.99 -4.94 -11.38
N GLY A 60 11.03 -4.20 -11.77
CA GLY A 60 10.91 -3.02 -12.63
C GLY A 60 10.59 -1.71 -11.89
N VAL A 61 10.45 -1.74 -10.56
CA VAL A 61 10.34 -0.54 -9.72
C VAL A 61 11.72 0.12 -9.60
N GLY A 62 11.80 1.42 -9.90
CA GLY A 62 13.07 2.14 -10.02
C GLY A 62 12.89 3.56 -10.53
N PRO A 63 13.96 4.23 -11.01
CA PRO A 63 13.88 5.60 -11.50
C PRO A 63 12.87 5.73 -12.65
N GLY A 64 11.73 6.37 -12.38
CA GLY A 64 10.62 6.55 -13.33
C GLY A 64 9.47 5.53 -13.27
N ASN A 65 9.58 4.49 -12.43
CA ASN A 65 8.52 3.50 -12.19
C ASN A 65 8.30 3.32 -10.68
N GLU A 66 7.14 3.73 -10.20
CA GLU A 66 6.79 3.68 -8.79
C GLU A 66 5.86 2.49 -8.48
N LEU A 67 5.91 1.99 -7.24
CA LEU A 67 4.94 1.04 -6.71
C LEU A 67 4.27 1.65 -5.49
N ARG A 68 2.96 1.86 -5.56
CA ARG A 68 2.17 2.45 -4.47
C ARG A 68 1.29 1.37 -3.84
N ILE A 69 1.49 1.11 -2.56
CA ILE A 69 0.82 0.02 -1.84
C ILE A 69 -0.15 0.60 -0.81
N ALA A 70 -1.44 0.33 -0.96
CA ALA A 70 -2.46 0.60 0.05
C ALA A 70 -2.54 -0.60 1.01
N ALA A 71 -2.10 -0.42 2.25
CA ALA A 71 -2.03 -1.51 3.22
C ALA A 71 -2.26 -1.03 4.66
N CYS A 72 -1.84 -1.83 5.64
CA CYS A 72 -1.88 -1.48 7.06
C CYS A 72 -0.77 -0.46 7.40
N TYR A 73 0.15 -0.78 8.32
CA TYR A 73 1.24 0.12 8.69
C TYR A 73 2.44 0.00 7.74
N PRO A 74 3.03 1.12 7.27
CA PRO A 74 4.23 1.11 6.43
C PRO A 74 5.39 0.34 7.04
N ARG A 75 5.60 0.51 8.36
CA ARG A 75 6.60 -0.25 9.11
C ARG A 75 6.34 -1.76 8.99
N ALA A 76 5.12 -2.22 9.23
CA ALA A 76 4.77 -3.63 9.15
C ALA A 76 5.01 -4.18 7.73
N VAL A 77 4.60 -3.46 6.69
CA VAL A 77 4.84 -3.86 5.30
C VAL A 77 6.34 -4.01 5.02
N LYS A 78 7.18 -3.06 5.46
CA LYS A 78 8.64 -3.18 5.34
C LYS A 78 9.21 -4.45 5.97
N TRP A 79 8.70 -4.81 7.15
CA TRP A 79 9.07 -6.07 7.81
C TRP A 79 8.62 -7.30 7.02
N LEU A 80 7.41 -7.28 6.43
CA LEU A 80 6.90 -8.37 5.60
C LEU A 80 7.76 -8.62 4.36
N PHE A 81 8.16 -7.58 3.64
CA PHE A 81 9.05 -7.70 2.49
C PHE A 81 10.42 -8.28 2.88
N ASN A 82 11.00 -7.77 3.97
CA ASN A 82 12.27 -8.30 4.48
C ASN A 82 12.17 -9.78 4.93
N ALA A 83 11.07 -10.16 5.60
CA ALA A 83 10.81 -11.53 6.01
C ALA A 83 10.64 -12.47 4.81
N ALA A 84 10.04 -11.96 3.72
CA ALA A 84 9.89 -12.65 2.45
C ALA A 84 11.19 -12.74 1.62
N LYS A 85 12.29 -12.11 2.09
CA LYS A 85 13.56 -11.96 1.36
C LYS A 85 13.43 -11.18 0.05
N VAL A 86 12.48 -10.25 -0.01
CA VAL A 86 12.27 -9.36 -1.15
C VAL A 86 12.93 -8.00 -0.84
N PRO A 87 13.81 -7.48 -1.72
CA PRO A 87 14.44 -6.19 -1.50
C PRO A 87 13.39 -5.07 -1.56
N TRP A 88 13.58 -4.04 -0.74
CA TRP A 88 12.74 -2.84 -0.75
C TRP A 88 13.30 -1.83 -1.75
N PRO A 89 12.63 -1.57 -2.90
CA PRO A 89 13.13 -0.62 -3.89
C PRO A 89 12.85 0.83 -3.46
N GLU A 90 13.64 1.77 -3.95
CA GLU A 90 13.53 3.20 -3.59
C GLU A 90 12.25 3.87 -4.11
N GLY A 91 11.63 3.32 -5.16
CA GLY A 91 10.36 3.80 -5.73
C GLY A 91 9.09 3.16 -5.16
N LEU A 92 9.19 2.42 -4.04
CA LEU A 92 8.03 1.82 -3.37
C LEU A 92 7.55 2.71 -2.23
N GLU A 93 6.30 3.16 -2.35
CA GLU A 93 5.58 3.93 -1.35
C GLU A 93 4.45 3.08 -0.72
N VAL A 94 4.30 3.17 0.60
CA VAL A 94 3.17 2.55 1.31
C VAL A 94 2.28 3.62 1.91
N VAL A 95 0.99 3.53 1.58
CA VAL A 95 -0.07 4.42 2.06
C VAL A 95 -0.83 3.73 3.18
N ASN A 96 -0.97 4.40 4.32
CA ASN A 96 -1.45 3.78 5.56
C ASN A 96 -2.98 3.84 5.66
N MET A 97 -3.66 2.74 5.35
CA MET A 97 -5.13 2.68 5.43
C MET A 97 -5.68 2.57 6.85
N ARG A 98 -4.83 2.38 7.87
CA ARG A 98 -5.29 2.23 9.25
C ARG A 98 -5.57 3.56 9.92
N VAL A 99 -4.82 4.59 9.57
CA VAL A 99 -4.92 5.92 10.21
C VAL A 99 -5.43 6.99 9.26
N GLU A 100 -5.23 6.83 7.96
CA GLU A 100 -5.67 7.78 6.96
C GLU A 100 -7.09 7.46 6.47
N GLN A 101 -7.81 8.47 6.01
CA GLN A 101 -9.15 8.32 5.43
C GLN A 101 -9.07 7.89 3.95
N ALA A 102 -10.13 7.30 3.41
CA ALA A 102 -10.15 6.81 2.04
C ALA A 102 -9.83 7.87 0.97
N GLU A 103 -10.21 9.13 1.20
CA GLU A 103 -9.94 10.22 0.25
C GLU A 103 -8.45 10.47 0.01
N PRO A 104 -7.65 10.88 1.02
CA PRO A 104 -6.22 11.12 0.84
C PRO A 104 -5.47 9.86 0.37
N ILE A 105 -5.89 8.67 0.81
CA ILE A 105 -5.30 7.41 0.35
C ILE A 105 -5.41 7.29 -1.17
N VAL A 106 -6.64 7.39 -1.69
CA VAL A 106 -6.88 7.25 -3.13
C VAL A 106 -6.19 8.37 -3.92
N GLN A 107 -6.13 9.59 -3.39
CA GLN A 107 -5.38 10.68 -4.02
C GLN A 107 -3.90 10.33 -4.18
N ILE A 108 -3.26 9.81 -3.13
CA ILE A 108 -1.85 9.40 -3.18
C ILE A 108 -1.66 8.22 -4.14
N LEU A 109 -2.55 7.23 -4.11
CA LEU A 109 -2.45 6.05 -5.00
C LEU A 109 -2.55 6.45 -6.48
N LEU A 110 -3.50 7.31 -6.84
CA LEU A 110 -3.76 7.69 -8.22
C LEU A 110 -2.78 8.76 -8.72
N ASN A 111 -2.54 9.80 -7.92
CA ASN A 111 -1.83 11.01 -8.35
C ASN A 111 -0.41 11.13 -7.78
N GLY A 112 -0.01 10.22 -6.89
CA GLY A 112 1.25 10.32 -6.13
C GLY A 112 1.10 11.22 -4.91
N ARG A 113 2.06 11.14 -3.97
CA ARG A 113 2.04 12.00 -2.80
C ARG A 113 2.43 13.43 -3.20
N PRO A 114 1.57 14.44 -2.97
CA PRO A 114 1.94 15.83 -3.25
C PRO A 114 3.12 16.23 -2.36
N THR A 115 4.15 16.83 -2.97
CA THR A 115 5.44 17.20 -2.36
C THR A 115 5.36 18.21 -1.20
N ASP A 116 4.15 18.70 -0.89
CA ASP A 116 3.89 19.76 0.09
C ASP A 116 3.06 19.27 1.30
N GLN A 117 2.68 17.99 1.38
CA GLN A 117 1.85 17.51 2.48
C GLN A 117 2.71 16.83 3.56
N PRO A 118 2.84 17.42 4.77
CA PRO A 118 3.49 16.74 5.87
C PRO A 118 2.73 15.46 6.19
N ALA A 119 3.48 14.38 6.46
CA ALA A 119 2.89 13.14 6.97
C ALA A 119 1.97 13.47 8.15
N PRO A 120 0.75 12.91 8.23
CA PRO A 120 -0.11 13.15 9.37
C PRO A 120 0.66 12.79 10.65
N PRO A 121 0.47 13.53 11.76
CA PRO A 121 1.17 13.27 13.00
C PRO A 121 0.97 11.80 13.38
N GLU A 122 2.07 11.09 13.66
CA GLU A 122 2.01 9.77 14.29
C GLU A 122 1.31 9.94 15.65
N GLU A 123 -0.01 9.80 15.68
CA GLU A 123 -0.75 9.76 16.95
C GLU A 123 -0.30 8.51 17.71
N GLU A 124 0.26 8.77 18.89
CA GLU A 124 0.70 7.80 19.89
C GLU A 124 -0.35 6.70 20.11
N PRO A 125 0.06 5.45 20.33
CA PRO A 125 -0.88 4.38 20.59
C PRO A 125 -1.67 4.71 21.86
N ALA A 126 -2.98 4.91 21.71
CA ALA A 126 -3.92 4.91 22.82
C ALA A 126 -3.79 3.57 23.54
N ALA A 127 -3.17 3.61 24.72
CA ALA A 127 -3.11 2.50 25.64
C ALA A 127 -4.53 2.07 26.02
N VAL A 128 -4.83 0.79 25.82
CA VAL A 128 -5.90 0.06 26.53
C VAL A 128 -5.34 -1.28 26.94
#